data_AF-A0A7J8XSE2-F1
#
_entry.id   AF-A0A7J8XSE2-F1
#
_cell.length_a   1.000
_cell.length_b   1.000
_cell.length_c   1.000
_cell.angle_alpha   90.00
_cell.angle_beta   90.00
_cell.angle_gamma   90.00
#
_symmetry.space_group_name_H-M   'P 1'
#
loop_
_entity.id
_entity.type
_entity.pdbx_description
1 polymer ?
#
loop_
_entity_poly.entity_id
_entity_poly.type
_entity_poly.pdbx_seq_one_letter_code
_entity_poly.pdbx_strand_id
1 'polypeptide(L)' 'MMGMKAIEAARVFVEETGISDSLSAEDFLVERESMLQSLFPTSELMPESVMFEAASPTTFGNEIT' A
#
# COMPACT_ATOMS: atom_id res chain seq x y z
N MET A 1 13.03 -6.54 -1.34
CA MET A 1 12.92 -6.66 -2.81
C MET A 1 12.26 -5.39 -3.30
N MET A 2 12.78 -4.72 -4.35
CA MET A 2 12.03 -3.61 -4.96
C MET A 2 10.67 -4.15 -5.41
N GLY A 3 9.60 -3.44 -5.01
CA GLY A 3 8.24 -3.98 -4.93
C GLY A 3 7.77 -4.68 -6.19
N MET A 4 7.19 -5.88 -6.01
CA MET A 4 6.32 -6.46 -7.02
C MET A 4 5.23 -5.46 -7.37
N LYS A 5 4.92 -5.29 -8.66
CA LYS A 5 3.82 -4.43 -9.08
C LYS A 5 2.54 -4.91 -8.39
N ALA A 6 1.69 -3.99 -7.95
CA ALA A 6 0.47 -4.33 -7.21
C ALA A 6 -0.41 -5.37 -7.95
N ILE A 7 -0.43 -5.29 -9.29
CA ILE A 7 -1.13 -6.23 -10.15
C ILE A 7 -0.56 -7.65 -10.12
N GLU A 8 0.75 -7.78 -9.96
CA GLU A 8 1.44 -9.07 -9.95
C GLU A 8 1.22 -9.77 -8.62
N ALA A 9 1.23 -9.01 -7.51
CA ALA A 9 0.84 -9.51 -6.20
C ALA A 9 -0.64 -9.91 -6.15
N ALA A 10 -1.54 -9.12 -6.76
CA ALA A 10 -2.96 -9.44 -6.87
C ALA A 10 -3.20 -10.73 -7.66
N ARG A 11 -2.46 -10.93 -8.76
CA ARG A 11 -2.56 -12.15 -9.57
C ARG A 11 -2.16 -13.38 -8.77
N VAL A 12 -1.02 -13.34 -8.09
CA VAL A 12 -0.57 -14.43 -7.21
C VAL A 12 -1.61 -14.69 -6.11
N PHE A 13 -2.14 -13.65 -5.47
CA PHE A 13 -3.15 -13.81 -4.43
C PHE A 13 -4.41 -14.50 -4.93
N VAL A 14 -4.95 -14.06 -6.05
CA VAL A 14 -6.19 -14.60 -6.64
C VAL A 14 -6.02 -16.05 -7.11
N GLU A 15 -4.84 -16.38 -7.68
CA GLU A 15 -4.49 -17.74 -8.08
C GLU A 15 -4.29 -18.67 -6.86
N GLU A 16 -3.56 -18.23 -5.83
CA GLU A 16 -3.26 -19.05 -4.64
C GLU A 16 -4.47 -19.28 -3.74
N THR A 17 -5.39 -18.31 -3.67
CA THR A 17 -6.63 -18.43 -2.90
C THR A 17 -7.71 -19.21 -3.65
N GLY A 18 -7.51 -19.49 -4.94
CA GLY A 18 -8.47 -20.20 -5.79
C GLY A 18 -9.73 -19.39 -6.10
N ILE A 19 -9.69 -18.06 -5.92
CA ILE A 19 -10.84 -17.18 -6.20
C ILE A 19 -10.83 -16.61 -7.62
N SER A 20 -9.87 -17.02 -8.46
CA SER A 20 -9.71 -16.58 -9.86
C SER A 20 -10.94 -16.78 -10.73
N ASP A 21 -11.80 -17.74 -10.40
CA ASP A 21 -13.05 -18.00 -11.12
C ASP A 21 -14.20 -17.05 -10.71
N SER A 22 -14.02 -16.35 -9.59
CA SER A 22 -15.03 -15.44 -9.00
C SER A 22 -14.60 -13.97 -9.05
N LEU A 23 -13.31 -13.68 -9.01
CA LEU A 23 -12.77 -12.33 -8.95
C LEU A 23 -11.48 -12.24 -9.75
N SER A 24 -11.40 -11.28 -10.67
CA SER A 24 -10.17 -11.02 -11.42
C SER A 24 -9.15 -10.26 -10.56
N ALA A 25 -7.86 -10.33 -10.92
CA ALA A 25 -6.81 -9.58 -10.22
C ALA A 25 -7.01 -8.04 -10.29
N GLU A 26 -7.66 -7.56 -11.36
CA GLU A 26 -7.97 -6.15 -11.57
C GLU A 26 -9.12 -5.70 -10.65
N ASP A 27 -10.20 -6.48 -10.62
CA ASP A 27 -11.35 -6.22 -9.74
C ASP A 27 -10.96 -6.31 -8.27
N PHE A 28 -10.09 -7.26 -7.91
CA PHE A 28 -9.53 -7.38 -6.56
C PHE A 28 -8.82 -6.10 -6.11
N LEU A 29 -8.05 -5.44 -6.98
CA LEU A 29 -7.36 -4.21 -6.62
C LEU A 29 -8.34 -3.07 -6.38
N VAL A 30 -9.36 -2.94 -7.23
CA VAL A 30 -10.42 -1.92 -7.09
C VAL A 30 -11.19 -2.12 -5.78
N GLU A 31 -11.60 -3.35 -5.50
CA GLU A 31 -12.34 -3.68 -4.28
C GLU A 31 -11.48 -3.50 -3.03
N ARG A 32 -10.21 -3.92 -3.08
CA ARG A 32 -9.24 -3.70 -1.99
C ARG A 32 -9.07 -2.22 -1.72
N GLU A 33 -8.95 -1.39 -2.74
CA GLU A 33 -8.77 0.06 -2.58
C GLU A 33 -10.03 0.71 -1.99
N SER A 34 -11.21 0.31 -2.49
CA SER A 34 -12.50 0.73 -1.91
C SER A 34 -12.64 0.30 -0.45
N MET A 35 -12.25 -0.94 -0.12
CA MET A 35 -12.27 -1.45 1.25
C MET A 35 -11.29 -0.67 2.13
N LEU A 36 -10.07 -0.42 1.66
CA LEU A 36 -9.08 0.38 2.38
C LEU A 36 -9.59 1.80 2.64
N GLN A 37 -10.23 2.44 1.67
CA GLN A 37 -10.83 3.76 1.84
C GLN A 37 -11.95 3.74 2.90
N SER A 38 -12.74 2.67 2.95
CA SER A 38 -13.80 2.51 3.97
C SER A 38 -13.26 2.25 5.38
N LEU A 39 -12.16 1.49 5.48
CA LEU A 39 -11.53 1.13 6.75
C LEU A 39 -10.67 2.28 7.30
N PHE A 40 -10.10 3.09 6.42
CA PHE A 40 -9.25 4.22 6.75
C PHE A 40 -9.75 5.51 6.08
N PRO A 41 -10.95 6.00 6.44
CA PRO A 41 -11.59 7.13 5.77
C PRO A 41 -10.83 8.45 5.94
N THR A 42 -9.97 8.54 6.97
CA THR A 42 -9.12 9.71 7.26
C THR A 42 -7.66 9.49 6.88
N SER A 43 -7.29 8.34 6.31
CA SER A 43 -5.93 8.17 5.79
C SER A 43 -5.81 8.93 4.48
N GLU A 44 -4.92 9.90 4.46
CA GLU A 44 -4.50 10.52 3.20
C GLU A 44 -3.80 9.46 2.33
N LEU A 45 -4.21 9.40 1.06
CA LEU A 45 -3.45 8.70 0.03
C LEU A 45 -2.02 9.24 0.06
N MET A 46 -1.08 8.41 0.51
CA MET A 46 0.35 8.73 0.43
C MET A 46 0.64 9.18 -0.99
N PRO A 47 1.01 10.47 -1.20
CA PRO A 47 1.35 10.92 -2.53
C PRO A 47 2.52 10.07 -3.02
N GLU A 48 2.46 9.58 -4.25
CA GLU A 48 3.46 8.65 -4.80
C GLU A 48 4.90 9.21 -4.73
N SER A 49 5.05 10.52 -4.48
CA SER A 49 6.32 11.24 -4.30
C SER A 49 6.85 11.31 -2.85
N VAL A 50 6.06 11.03 -1.81
CA VAL A 50 6.46 11.29 -0.40
C VAL A 50 7.20 10.12 0.24
N MET A 51 7.41 9.03 -0.50
CA MET A 51 8.33 7.96 -0.09
C MET A 51 9.79 8.45 0.10
N PHE A 52 10.12 9.71 -0.21
CA PHE A 52 11.42 10.31 0.10
C PHE A 52 11.45 11.18 1.37
N GLU A 53 10.32 11.51 2.01
CA GLU A 53 10.29 12.50 3.11
C GLU A 53 9.59 12.01 4.40
N ALA A 54 9.37 10.70 4.56
CA ALA A 54 8.92 10.13 5.83
C ALA A 54 10.05 9.63 6.74
N ALA A 55 11.28 10.09 6.51
CA ALA A 55 12.37 9.99 7.47
C ALA A 55 12.87 11.39 7.78
N SER A 56 12.06 12.21 8.46
CA SER A 56 12.60 13.30 9.27
C SER A 56 13.60 12.67 10.25
N PRO A 57 14.93 12.89 10.11
CA PRO A 57 15.85 12.46 11.15
C PRO A 57 15.45 13.25 12.38
N THR A 58 15.00 12.54 13.42
CA THR A 58 14.76 13.11 14.72
C THR A 58 15.91 14.04 15.05
N THR A 59 15.57 15.32 15.17
CA THR A 59 16.39 16.45 15.58
C THR A 59 17.59 15.98 16.38
N PHE A 60 18.79 16.24 15.83
CA PHE A 60 20.07 16.16 16.51
C PHE A 60 19.95 16.97 17.80
N GLY A 61 19.65 16.28 18.91
CA GLY A 61 19.59 16.85 20.26
C GLY A 61 20.98 17.19 20.73
N ASN A 62 21.54 18.26 20.19
CA ASN A 62 22.62 19.01 20.80
C ASN A 62 22.00 20.11 21.66
N GLU A 63 21.60 19.76 22.88
CA GLU A 63 21.46 20.72 23.98
C GLU A 63 22.46 20.32 25.08
N ILE A 64 23.66 20.90 24.95
CA ILE A 64 24.49 21.49 26.00
C ILE A 64 24.04 21.22 27.45
N THR A 65 24.77 20.39 28.19
CA THR A 65 25.44 20.71 29.47
C THR A 65 26.41 19.60 29.84
#